data_AF-A0A9D2IXM7-F1
#
_entry.id   AF-A0A9D2IXM7-F1
#
_cell.length_a   1.000
_cell.length_b   1.000
_cell.length_c   1.000
_cell.angle_alpha   90.00
_cell.angle_beta   90.00
_cell.angle_gamma   90.00
#
_symmetry.space_group_name_H-M   'P 1'
#
loop_
_entity.id
_entity.type
_entity.pdbx_description
1 polymer ?
#
loop_
_entity_poly.entity_id
_entity_poly.type
_entity_poly.pdbx_seq_one_letter_code
_entity_poly.pdbx_strand_id
1 'polypeptide(L)' 'MRKSKKYRIKQKDFRKLEKLAERVYNTVTVIDYFCRTQQESEELYNLTPIVENLRQDTDTVNAYFINYPDNNKF' A
#
# COMPACT_ATOMS: atom_id res chain seq x y z
N MET A 1 -12.29 30.84 13.81
CA MET A 1 -11.56 29.70 13.20
C MET A 1 -11.25 28.67 14.29
N ARG A 2 -11.83 27.45 14.22
CA ARG A 2 -11.43 26.35 15.11
C ARG A 2 -10.00 25.96 14.76
N LYS A 3 -9.07 26.03 15.73
CA LYS A 3 -7.71 25.48 15.58
C LYS A 3 -7.85 24.01 15.15
N SER A 4 -7.43 23.67 13.93
CA SER A 4 -7.35 22.28 13.51
C SER A 4 -6.43 21.57 14.50
N LYS A 5 -6.96 20.58 15.23
CA LYS A 5 -6.13 19.70 16.06
C LYS A 5 -5.14 19.05 15.11
N LYS A 6 -3.86 19.45 15.16
CA LYS A 6 -2.79 18.74 14.45
C LYS A 6 -2.76 17.32 14.99
N TYR A 7 -3.32 16.38 14.24
CA TYR A 7 -3.27 14.96 14.59
C TYR A 7 -1.81 14.53 14.46
N ARG A 8 -1.19 14.17 15.59
CA ARG A 8 0.15 13.59 15.61
C ARG A 8 -0.03 12.07 15.64
N ILE A 9 0.41 11.40 14.59
CA ILE A 9 0.49 9.94 14.56
C ILE A 9 1.45 9.52 15.67
N LYS A 10 0.99 8.69 16.60
CA LYS A 10 1.85 8.10 17.63
C LYS A 10 2.66 6.97 17.01
N GLN A 11 3.83 6.66 17.54
CA GLN A 11 4.68 5.57 17.05
C GLN A 11 3.94 4.22 16.97
N LYS A 12 3.08 3.91 17.96
CA LYS A 12 2.23 2.70 17.94
C LYS A 12 1.24 2.68 16.77
N ASP A 13 0.73 3.84 16.37
CA ASP A 13 -0.22 3.97 15.27
C ASP A 13 0.54 3.96 13.93
N PHE A 14 1.77 4.49 13.89
CA PHE A 14 2.68 4.38 12.75
C PHE A 14 3.06 2.92 12.45
N ARG A 15 3.46 2.13 13.45
CA ARG A 15 3.72 0.68 13.28
C ARG A 15 2.51 -0.11 12.79
N LYS A 16 1.29 0.32 13.15
CA LYS A 16 0.07 -0.28 12.61
C LYS A 16 -0.13 0.07 11.14
N LEU A 17 0.19 1.30 10.74
CA LEU A 17 0.14 1.74 9.35
C LEU A 17 1.17 1.00 8.49
N GLU A 18 2.38 0.81 8.99
CA GLU A 18 3.43 0.01 8.35
C GLU A 18 2.94 -1.42 8.04
N LYS A 19 2.45 -2.13 9.06
CA LYS A 19 1.89 -3.49 8.87
C LYS A 19 0.69 -3.52 7.92
N LEU A 20 -0.11 -2.45 7.93
CA LEU A 20 -1.23 -2.32 7.00
C LEU A 20 -0.72 -2.14 5.56
N ALA A 21 0.27 -1.26 5.35
CA ALA A 21 0.89 -1.01 4.06
C ALA A 21 1.52 -2.29 3.50
N GLU A 22 2.29 -3.01 4.31
CA GLU A 22 2.91 -4.29 3.94
C GLU A 22 1.84 -5.31 3.52
N ARG A 23 0.77 -5.47 4.31
CA ARG A 23 -0.31 -6.41 3.99
C ARG A 23 -1.00 -6.06 2.68
N VAL A 24 -1.33 -4.78 2.47
CA VAL A 24 -2.00 -4.32 1.24
C VAL A 24 -1.09 -4.50 0.03
N TYR A 25 0.19 -4.13 0.14
CA TYR A 25 1.20 -4.36 -0.89
C TYR A 25 1.28 -5.84 -1.29
N ASN A 26 1.39 -6.74 -0.31
CA ASN A 26 1.47 -8.18 -0.57
C ASN A 26 0.19 -8.72 -1.25
N THR A 27 -0.99 -8.26 -0.82
CA THR A 27 -2.27 -8.64 -1.44
C THR A 27 -2.35 -8.17 -2.89
N VAL A 28 -2.08 -6.88 -3.15
CA VAL A 28 -2.14 -6.32 -4.51
C VAL A 28 -1.08 -6.95 -5.40
N THR A 29 0.08 -7.33 -4.85
CA THR A 29 1.12 -8.06 -5.59
C THR A 29 0.62 -9.38 -6.18
N VAL A 30 -0.11 -10.16 -5.39
CA VAL A 30 -0.66 -11.44 -5.84
C VAL A 30 -1.77 -11.23 -6.87
N ILE A 31 -2.62 -10.22 -6.66
CA ILE A 31 -3.71 -9.90 -7.61
C ILE A 31 -3.15 -9.42 -8.94
N ASP A 32 -2.15 -8.52 -8.93
CA ASP A 32 -1.48 -8.00 -10.13
C ASP A 32 -0.86 -9.14 -10.94
N TYR A 33 -0.14 -10.05 -10.27
CA TYR A 33 0.41 -11.24 -10.91
C TYR A 33 -0.69 -12.10 -11.56
N PHE A 34 -1.79 -12.33 -10.86
CA PHE A 34 -2.89 -13.15 -11.36
C PHE A 34 -3.56 -12.50 -12.58
N CYS A 35 -3.87 -11.20 -12.50
CA CYS A 35 -4.44 -10.45 -13.62
C CYS A 35 -3.53 -10.54 -14.85
N ARG A 36 -2.23 -10.25 -14.71
CA ARG A 36 -1.26 -10.27 -15.82
C ARG A 36 -1.01 -11.65 -16.42
N THR A 37 -1.15 -12.73 -15.65
CA THR A 37 -0.88 -14.09 -16.13
C THR A 37 -2.10 -14.81 -16.69
N GLN A 38 -3.32 -14.36 -16.36
CA GLN A 38 -4.58 -14.97 -16.79
C GLN A 38 -5.39 -14.07 -17.73
N GLN A 39 -4.74 -13.52 -18.75
CA GLN A 39 -5.35 -12.59 -19.72
C GLN A 39 -6.41 -13.23 -20.62
N GLU A 40 -6.54 -14.57 -20.60
CA GLU A 40 -7.60 -15.29 -21.32
C GLU A 40 -9.00 -15.03 -20.74
N SER A 41 -9.10 -14.67 -19.45
CA SER A 41 -10.35 -14.17 -18.87
C SER A 41 -10.49 -12.69 -19.18
N GLU A 42 -11.54 -12.35 -19.91
CA GLU A 42 -11.88 -10.97 -20.29
C GLU A 42 -12.03 -10.08 -19.04
N GLU A 43 -12.60 -10.60 -17.96
CA GLU A 43 -12.75 -9.87 -16.70
C GLU A 43 -11.39 -9.51 -16.10
N LEU A 44 -10.43 -10.44 -16.10
CA LEU A 44 -9.09 -10.19 -15.58
C LEU A 44 -8.29 -9.27 -16.50
N TYR A 45 -8.43 -9.41 -17.82
CA TYR A 45 -7.87 -8.48 -18.80
C TYR A 45 -8.34 -7.04 -18.51
N ASN A 46 -9.65 -6.85 -18.38
CA ASN A 46 -10.25 -5.54 -18.11
C ASN A 46 -9.86 -4.96 -16.75
N LEU A 47 -9.65 -5.80 -15.73
CA LEU A 47 -9.19 -5.38 -14.41
C LEU A 47 -7.70 -5.04 -14.34
N THR A 48 -6.89 -5.60 -15.24
CA THR A 48 -5.42 -5.43 -15.23
C THR A 48 -4.98 -3.97 -15.08
N PRO A 49 -5.39 -3.00 -15.92
CA PRO A 49 -4.94 -1.61 -15.79
C PRO A 49 -5.35 -0.95 -14.47
N ILE A 50 -6.48 -1.37 -13.87
CA ILE A 50 -6.94 -0.85 -12.57
C ILE A 50 -6.04 -1.39 -11.46
N VAL A 51 -5.74 -2.68 -11.50
CA VAL A 51 -4.86 -3.34 -10.54
C VAL A 51 -3.43 -2.82 -10.66
N GLU A 52 -2.95 -2.51 -11.86
CA GLU A 52 -1.63 -1.91 -12.07
C GLU A 52 -1.51 -0.53 -11.40
N ASN A 53 -2.53 0.31 -11.50
CA ASN A 53 -2.54 1.60 -10.80
C ASN A 53 -2.52 1.40 -9.28
N LEU A 54 -3.35 0.48 -8.76
CA LEU A 54 -3.33 0.14 -7.34
C LEU A 54 -1.95 -0.39 -6.92
N ARG A 55 -1.29 -1.17 -7.78
CA ARG A 55 0.04 -1.70 -7.49
C ARG A 55 1.05 -0.58 -7.32
N GLN A 56 1.08 0.39 -8.24
CA GLN A 56 1.95 1.57 -8.15
C GLN A 56 1.73 2.40 -6.88
N ASP A 57 0.46 2.59 -6.50
CA ASP A 57 0.11 3.29 -5.26
C ASP A 57 0.62 2.52 -4.03
N THR A 58 0.44 1.19 -4.01
CA THR A 58 0.91 0.36 -2.90
C THR A 58 2.43 0.27 -2.83
N ASP A 59 3.13 0.24 -3.97
CA ASP A 59 4.59 0.28 -4.03
C ASP A 59 5.11 1.59 -3.42
N THR A 60 4.47 2.71 -3.80
CA THR A 60 4.81 4.05 -3.26
C THR A 60 4.58 4.11 -1.75
N VAL A 61 3.43 3.65 -1.27
CA VAL A 61 3.12 3.64 0.17
C VAL A 61 4.07 2.73 0.93
N ASN A 62 4.32 1.53 0.43
CA ASN A 62 5.21 0.56 1.07
C ASN A 62 6.65 1.08 1.11
N ALA A 63 7.12 1.75 0.07
CA ALA A 63 8.47 2.33 0.00
C ALA A 63 8.76 3.34 1.14
N TYR A 64 7.75 4.06 1.64
CA TYR A 64 7.92 4.92 2.83
C TYR A 64 8.27 4.14 4.10
N PHE A 65 7.92 2.85 4.16
CA PHE A 65 8.10 1.99 5.34
C PHE A 65 9.27 1.01 5.20
N ILE A 66 9.58 0.49 4.00
CA ILE A 66 10.63 -0.53 3.77
C ILE A 66 12.00 -0.11 4.32
N ASN A 67 12.33 1.19 4.26
CA ASN A 67 13.60 1.74 4.73
C ASN A 67 13.46 2.52 6.05
N TYR A 68 12.34 2.42 6.77
CA TYR A 68 12.19 3.10 8.04
C TYR A 68 12.95 2.31 9.12
N PRO A 69 14.14 2.76 9.60
CA PRO A 69 14.86 2.00 10.60
C PRO A 69 14.08 2.03 11.92
N ASP A 70 14.09 0.91 12.64
CA ASP A 70 13.54 0.79 14.01
C ASP A 70 14.07 1.88 14.98
N ASN A 71 15.17 2.55 14.62
CA ASN A 71 15.91 3.51 15.42
C ASN A 71 15.54 4.99 15.23
N ASN A 72 14.65 5.36 14.30
CA ASN A 72 14.25 6.76 14.17
C ASN A 72 13.22 7.14 15.24
N LYS A 73 13.74 7.71 16.33
CA LYS A 73 13.00 8.32 17.44
C LYS A 73 12.08 9.43 16.90
N PHE A 74 10.78 9.20 16.99
CA PHE A 74 9.73 10.22 16.83
C PHE A 74 9.60 11.09 18.08
#